data_AF-X1T064-F1
#
_entry.id   AF-X1T064-F1
#
_cell.length_a   1.000
_cell.length_b   1.000
_cell.length_c   1.000
_cell.angle_alpha   90.00
_cell.angle_beta   90.00
_cell.angle_gamma   90.00
#
_symmetry.space_group_name_H-M   'P 1'
#
loop_
_entity.id
_entity.type
_entity.pdbx_description
1 polymer ?
#
loop_
_entity_poly.entity_id
_entity_poly.type
_entity_poly.pdbx_seq_one_letter_code
_entity_poly.pdbx_strand_id
1 'polypeptide(L)'
;MVEVDKDTIEAFAALFRGRTDSHGRVEVCIHEPVTLEHYKKHLKGEVNLGIYFLLDDSTCCFFGIDLDEKDFNKAKAIRDELVKNNIPAYIAESKSKGFHIYGFALERFKAVDIRRVLHYILKKLNIKC
;
A
#
# COMPACT_ATOMS: atom_id res chain seq x y z
N MET A 1 -11.25 3.03 23.34
CA MET A 1 -10.14 2.34 22.63
C MET A 1 -10.75 1.61 21.46
N VAL A 2 -10.17 1.71 20.27
CA VAL A 2 -10.70 0.99 19.10
C VAL A 2 -10.42 -0.49 19.31
N GLU A 3 -11.47 -1.29 19.40
CA GLU A 3 -11.36 -2.74 19.39
C GLU A 3 -11.24 -3.19 17.94
N VAL A 4 -10.24 -4.03 17.65
CA VAL A 4 -9.99 -4.57 16.31
C VAL A 4 -9.99 -6.08 16.46
N ASP A 5 -10.95 -6.73 15.82
CA ASP A 5 -11.11 -8.17 15.87
C ASP A 5 -9.99 -8.90 15.10
N LYS A 6 -9.87 -10.20 15.36
CA LYS A 6 -8.82 -11.04 14.80
C LYS A 6 -8.90 -11.14 13.27
N ASP A 7 -10.11 -11.26 12.72
CA ASP A 7 -10.31 -11.45 11.28
C ASP A 7 -9.90 -10.19 10.51
N THR A 8 -10.19 -9.01 11.07
CA THR A 8 -9.72 -7.73 10.54
C THR A 8 -8.19 -7.64 10.53
N ILE A 9 -7.52 -8.07 11.61
CA ILE A 9 -6.05 -8.04 11.69
C ILE A 9 -5.44 -8.98 10.65
N GLU A 10 -5.95 -10.20 10.53
CA GLU A 10 -5.47 -11.19 9.58
C GLU A 10 -5.73 -10.77 8.12
N ALA A 11 -6.90 -10.20 7.84
CA ALA A 11 -7.23 -9.66 6.52
C ALA A 11 -6.31 -8.50 6.14
N PHE A 12 -6.07 -7.56 7.06
CA PHE A 12 -5.16 -6.44 6.81
C PHE A 12 -3.72 -6.91 6.59
N ALA A 13 -3.24 -7.86 7.39
CA ALA A 13 -1.92 -8.46 7.21
C ALA A 13 -1.79 -9.21 5.88
N ALA A 14 -2.85 -9.90 5.45
CA ALA A 14 -2.88 -10.60 4.16
C ALA A 14 -2.83 -9.63 2.97
N LEU A 15 -3.48 -8.47 3.06
CA LEU A 15 -3.42 -7.41 2.04
C LEU A 15 -2.03 -6.75 2.00
N PHE A 16 -1.55 -6.28 3.15
CA PHE A 16 -0.26 -5.60 3.26
C PHE A 16 0.86 -6.57 3.61
N ARG A 17 1.04 -7.60 2.77
CA ARG A 17 2.10 -8.60 2.93
C ARG A 17 3.34 -8.27 2.08
N GLY A 18 4.51 -8.50 2.66
CA GLY A 18 5.81 -8.19 2.08
C GLY A 18 6.91 -8.99 2.76
N ARG A 19 8.08 -8.37 2.90
CA ARG A 19 9.15 -8.87 3.76
C ARG A 19 8.64 -9.06 5.18
N THR A 20 9.12 -10.11 5.82
CA THR A 20 8.73 -10.48 7.19
C THR A 20 9.89 -10.34 8.17
N ASP A 21 11.08 -9.95 7.71
CA ASP A 21 12.30 -9.82 8.50
C ASP A 21 12.57 -8.38 8.99
N SER A 22 11.80 -7.42 8.50
CA SER A 22 11.91 -6.02 8.87
C SER A 22 10.59 -5.25 8.65
N HIS A 23 10.41 -4.18 9.42
CA HIS A 23 9.33 -3.22 9.23
C HIS A 23 9.81 -1.79 9.43
N GLY A 24 9.09 -0.85 8.82
CA GLY A 24 9.32 0.57 8.95
C GLY A 24 8.54 1.18 10.11
N ARG A 25 9.15 2.12 10.82
CA ARG A 25 8.46 3.18 11.55
C ARG A 25 8.85 4.51 10.94
N VAL A 26 8.28 5.60 11.43
CA VAL A 26 8.63 6.96 10.99
C VAL A 26 10.15 7.11 11.03
N GLU A 27 10.75 7.27 9.85
CA GLU A 27 12.19 7.52 9.64
C GLU A 27 13.16 6.39 10.07
N VAL A 28 12.68 5.19 10.38
CA VAL A 28 13.54 4.07 10.82
C VAL A 28 13.12 2.73 10.26
N CYS A 29 14.11 1.93 9.84
CA CYS A 29 13.97 0.51 9.54
C CYS A 29 14.29 -0.32 10.79
N ILE A 30 13.34 -1.13 11.24
CA ILE A 30 13.51 -2.06 12.36
C ILE A 30 13.71 -3.46 11.80
N HIS A 31 14.86 -4.05 12.11
CA HIS A 31 15.27 -5.38 11.64
C HIS A 31 14.79 -6.45 12.62
N GLU A 32 13.48 -6.66 12.67
CA GLU A 32 12.85 -7.71 13.48
C GLU A 32 11.65 -8.33 12.74
N PRO A 33 11.23 -9.55 13.14
CA PRO A 33 10.10 -10.20 12.50
C PRO A 33 8.80 -9.38 12.52
N VAL A 34 8.12 -9.30 11.38
CA VAL A 34 6.78 -8.72 11.28
C VAL A 34 5.77 -9.72 11.84
N THR A 35 4.87 -9.28 12.71
CA THR A 35 3.91 -10.14 13.43
C THR A 35 2.50 -9.55 13.39
N LEU A 36 1.47 -10.36 13.67
CA LEU A 36 0.09 -9.87 13.77
C LEU A 36 -0.09 -8.81 14.87
N GLU A 37 0.72 -8.84 15.93
CA GLU A 37 0.69 -7.80 16.95
C GLU A 37 1.17 -6.44 16.41
N HIS A 38 2.09 -6.41 15.44
CA HIS A 38 2.46 -5.17 14.75
C HIS A 38 1.27 -4.56 13.99
N TYR A 39 0.57 -5.37 13.21
CA TYR A 39 -0.64 -4.94 12.48
C TYR A 39 -1.76 -4.49 13.42
N LYS A 40 -2.00 -5.23 14.51
CA LYS A 40 -2.99 -4.87 15.53
C LYS A 40 -2.69 -3.52 16.17
N LYS A 41 -1.45 -3.28 16.62
CA LYS A 41 -1.02 -2.00 17.20
C LYS A 41 -1.15 -0.86 16.19
N HIS A 42 -0.88 -1.13 14.91
CA HIS A 42 -1.06 -0.16 13.84
C HIS A 42 -2.53 0.22 13.64
N LEU A 43 -3.42 -0.77 13.54
CA LEU A 43 -4.87 -0.56 13.37
C LEU A 43 -5.51 0.15 14.57
N LYS A 44 -4.94 0.00 15.77
CA LYS A 44 -5.33 0.76 16.97
C LYS A 44 -4.76 2.19 17.02
N GLY A 45 -3.88 2.55 16.08
CA GLY A 45 -3.20 3.85 16.05
C GLY A 45 -2.09 3.99 17.09
N GLU A 46 -1.63 2.90 17.70
CA GLU A 46 -0.58 2.91 18.74
C GLU A 46 0.83 3.05 18.15
N VAL A 47 1.04 2.51 16.93
CA VAL A 47 2.32 2.56 16.23
C VAL A 47 2.14 2.86 14.75
N ASN A 48 3.16 3.47 14.14
CA ASN A 48 3.30 3.47 12.69
C ASN A 48 3.86 2.11 12.25
N LEU A 49 3.37 1.58 11.14
CA LEU A 49 3.86 0.33 10.57
C LEU A 49 4.02 0.51 9.05
N GLY A 50 5.25 0.38 8.58
CA GLY A 50 5.59 0.29 7.16
C GLY A 50 5.97 -1.14 6.81
N ILE A 51 5.35 -1.69 5.78
CA ILE A 51 5.72 -3.02 5.26
C ILE A 51 6.60 -2.83 4.04
N TYR A 52 7.80 -3.40 4.07
CA TYR A 52 8.67 -3.48 2.90
C TYR A 52 8.11 -4.52 1.93
N PHE A 53 7.36 -4.08 0.93
CA PHE A 53 6.57 -4.99 0.08
C PHE A 53 7.33 -5.62 -1.08
N LEU A 54 8.55 -5.17 -1.37
CA LEU A 54 9.44 -5.77 -2.36
C LEU A 54 10.17 -6.98 -1.75
N LEU A 55 9.99 -8.15 -2.36
CA LEU A 55 10.63 -9.41 -1.97
C LEU A 55 12.00 -9.59 -2.66
N ASP A 56 12.80 -10.53 -2.16
CA ASP A 56 14.16 -10.77 -2.66
C ASP A 56 14.21 -11.23 -4.13
N ASP A 57 13.13 -11.85 -4.63
CA ASP A 57 12.95 -12.24 -6.02
C ASP A 57 12.46 -11.09 -6.94
N SER A 58 12.46 -9.84 -6.43
CA SER A 58 11.97 -8.65 -7.12
C SER A 58 10.48 -8.68 -7.47
N THR A 59 9.68 -9.46 -6.73
CA THR A 59 8.23 -9.47 -6.82
C THR A 59 7.56 -8.79 -5.63
N CYS A 60 6.26 -8.51 -5.74
CA CYS A 60 5.43 -8.03 -4.65
C CYS A 60 3.99 -8.56 -4.77
N CYS A 61 3.20 -8.41 -3.70
CA CYS A 61 1.78 -8.82 -3.66
C CYS A 61 0.81 -7.64 -3.73
N PHE A 62 1.32 -6.41 -3.59
CA PHE A 62 0.53 -5.19 -3.69
C PHE A 62 1.39 -4.05 -4.24
N PHE A 63 0.74 -2.97 -4.65
CA PHE A 63 1.39 -1.73 -5.08
C PHE A 63 0.70 -0.53 -4.42
N GLY A 64 1.40 0.61 -4.40
CA GLY A 64 0.88 1.87 -3.92
C GLY A 64 1.28 3.03 -4.84
N ILE A 65 0.39 3.99 -5.01
CA ILE A 65 0.71 5.35 -5.46
C ILE A 65 0.46 6.26 -4.27
N ASP A 66 1.46 7.06 -3.92
CA ASP A 66 1.33 8.10 -2.90
C ASP A 66 1.07 9.44 -3.60
N LEU A 67 -0.14 9.97 -3.43
CA LEU A 67 -0.53 11.28 -3.92
C LEU A 67 -0.49 12.27 -2.75
N ASP A 68 0.59 13.04 -2.65
CA ASP A 68 0.82 14.09 -1.65
C ASP A 68 -0.04 15.37 -1.90
N GLU A 69 -1.25 15.20 -2.42
CA GLU A 69 -2.20 16.29 -2.70
C GLU A 69 -3.59 15.95 -2.15
N LYS A 70 -4.25 16.93 -1.51
CA LYS A 70 -5.66 16.81 -1.08
C LYS A 70 -6.65 17.00 -2.24
N ASP A 71 -6.42 16.28 -3.34
CA ASP A 71 -7.28 16.28 -4.51
C ASP A 71 -7.87 14.88 -4.73
N PHE A 72 -9.07 14.67 -4.20
CA PHE A 72 -9.77 13.40 -4.36
C PHE A 72 -10.13 13.12 -5.83
N ASN A 73 -10.35 14.14 -6.65
CA ASN A 73 -10.68 13.94 -8.06
C ASN A 73 -9.47 13.38 -8.83
N LYS A 74 -8.25 13.84 -8.52
CA LYS A 74 -7.01 13.22 -9.02
C LYS A 74 -6.85 11.78 -8.54
N ALA A 75 -7.02 11.52 -7.25
CA ALA A 75 -6.95 10.15 -6.70
C ALA A 75 -7.96 9.22 -7.38
N LYS A 76 -9.20 9.70 -7.58
CA LYS A 76 -10.26 8.99 -8.28
C LYS A 76 -9.92 8.75 -9.74
N ALA A 77 -9.37 9.73 -10.46
CA ALA A 77 -8.95 9.57 -11.85
C ALA A 77 -7.87 8.49 -12.00
N ILE A 78 -6.88 8.45 -11.10
CA ILE A 78 -5.85 7.40 -11.05
C ILE A 78 -6.50 6.03 -10.85
N ARG A 79 -7.35 5.90 -9.83
CA ARG A 79 -8.06 4.64 -9.52
C ARG A 79 -8.91 4.18 -10.70
N ASP A 80 -9.71 5.07 -11.27
CA ASP A 80 -10.63 4.74 -12.36
C ASP A 80 -9.87 4.32 -13.63
N GLU A 81 -8.72 4.94 -13.94
CA GLU A 81 -7.88 4.53 -15.06
C GLU A 81 -7.23 3.16 -14.82
N LEU A 82 -6.79 2.85 -13.60
CA LEU A 82 -6.34 1.48 -13.23
C LEU A 82 -7.46 0.45 -13.45
N VAL A 83 -8.65 0.72 -12.90
CA VAL A 83 -9.80 -0.19 -13.00
C VAL A 83 -10.24 -0.39 -14.45
N LYS A 84 -10.20 0.66 -15.28
CA LYS A 84 -10.49 0.58 -16.72
C LYS A 84 -9.55 -0.38 -17.46
N ASN A 85 -8.32 -0.56 -16.97
CA ASN A 85 -7.34 -1.49 -17.51
C ASN A 85 -7.35 -2.85 -16.76
N ASN A 86 -8.44 -3.17 -16.06
CA ASN A 86 -8.63 -4.40 -15.27
C ASN A 86 -7.62 -4.57 -14.13
N ILE A 87 -7.15 -3.47 -13.54
CA ILE A 87 -6.29 -3.48 -12.36
C ILE A 87 -7.11 -2.96 -11.17
N PRO A 88 -7.58 -3.84 -10.26
CA PRO A 88 -8.31 -3.43 -9.08
C PRO A 88 -7.48 -2.47 -8.22
N ALA A 89 -8.08 -1.34 -7.85
CA ALA A 89 -7.41 -0.32 -7.06
C ALA A 89 -8.39 0.35 -6.07
N TYR A 90 -7.87 0.74 -4.92
CA TYR A 90 -8.60 1.27 -3.77
C TYR A 90 -7.93 2.54 -3.28
N ILE A 91 -8.73 3.53 -2.88
CA ILE A 91 -8.25 4.80 -2.35
C ILE A 91 -8.33 4.75 -0.83
N ALA A 92 -7.25 5.12 -0.16
CA ALA A 92 -7.20 5.35 1.28
C ALA A 92 -6.76 6.79 1.54
N GLU A 93 -7.47 7.51 2.40
CA GLU A 93 -7.01 8.83 2.84
C GLU A 93 -5.74 8.66 3.67
N SER A 94 -4.73 9.47 3.38
CA SER A 94 -3.51 9.53 4.20
C SER A 94 -3.80 10.28 5.50
N LYS A 95 -2.89 10.19 6.47
CA LYS A 95 -3.04 10.89 7.76
C LYS A 95 -3.09 12.43 7.62
N SER A 96 -2.47 13.01 6.59
CA SER A 96 -2.23 14.46 6.57
C SER A 96 -2.24 15.16 5.21
N LYS A 97 -1.68 14.56 4.15
CA LYS A 97 -1.31 15.31 2.92
C LYS A 97 -2.14 14.99 1.69
N GLY A 98 -2.61 13.76 1.53
CA GLY A 98 -3.42 13.38 0.38
C GLY A 98 -3.95 11.95 0.46
N PHE A 99 -3.75 11.17 -0.59
CA PHE A 99 -4.37 9.87 -0.77
C PHE A 99 -3.35 8.82 -1.20
N HIS A 100 -3.48 7.62 -0.64
CA HIS A 100 -2.81 6.44 -1.17
C HIS A 100 -3.77 5.69 -2.09
N ILE A 101 -3.27 5.23 -3.24
CA ILE A 101 -4.00 4.34 -4.14
C ILE A 101 -3.30 2.97 -4.11
N TYR A 102 -3.97 1.96 -3.58
CA TYR A 102 -3.45 0.61 -3.43
C TYR A 102 -4.10 -0.37 -4.40
N GLY A 103 -3.36 -1.36 -4.86
CA GLY A 103 -3.92 -2.56 -5.50
C GLY A 103 -3.26 -3.82 -4.95
N PHE A 104 -4.04 -4.89 -4.85
CA PHE A 104 -3.66 -6.14 -4.17
C PHE A 104 -3.87 -7.33 -5.10
N ALA A 105 -2.99 -8.32 -5.02
CA ALA A 105 -3.09 -9.55 -5.79
C ALA A 105 -2.95 -10.80 -4.92
N LEU A 106 -3.57 -11.89 -5.37
CA LEU A 106 -3.37 -13.21 -4.77
C LEU A 106 -1.99 -13.76 -5.14
N GLU A 107 -1.63 -13.66 -6.42
CA GLU A 107 -0.34 -14.07 -6.95
C GLU A 107 0.67 -12.93 -6.97
N ARG A 108 1.95 -13.27 -6.79
CA ARG A 108 3.04 -12.31 -6.86
C ARG A 108 3.22 -11.81 -8.29
N PHE A 109 3.53 -10.53 -8.44
CA PHE A 109 3.86 -9.92 -9.72
C PHE A 109 5.19 -9.20 -9.65
N LYS A 110 5.85 -9.04 -10.81
CA LYS A 110 7.14 -8.34 -10.89
C LYS A 110 6.97 -6.87 -10.54
N ALA A 111 7.77 -6.38 -9.61
CA ALA A 111 7.70 -5.00 -9.16
C ALA A 111 8.03 -4.01 -10.29
N VAL A 112 8.93 -4.39 -11.21
CA VAL A 112 9.29 -3.56 -12.38
C VAL A 112 8.11 -3.37 -13.34
N ASP A 113 7.28 -4.38 -13.52
CA ASP A 113 6.18 -4.33 -14.48
C ASP A 113 5.05 -3.45 -13.96
N ILE A 114 4.63 -3.65 -12.70
CA ILE A 114 3.62 -2.77 -12.11
C ILE A 114 4.10 -1.32 -12.09
N ARG A 115 5.38 -1.07 -11.75
CA ARG A 115 5.92 0.29 -11.69
C ARG A 115 5.84 0.98 -13.05
N ARG A 116 6.13 0.27 -14.14
CA ARG A 116 6.00 0.80 -15.50
C ARG A 116 4.55 1.15 -15.83
N VAL A 117 3.61 0.29 -15.44
CA VAL A 117 2.17 0.53 -15.62
C VAL A 117 1.73 1.78 -14.84
N LEU A 118 2.10 1.90 -13.57
CA LEU A 118 1.73 3.06 -12.74
C LEU A 118 2.30 4.35 -13.32
N HIS A 119 3.57 4.38 -13.72
CA HIS A 119 4.17 5.55 -14.37
C HIS A 119 3.46 5.92 -15.68
N TYR A 120 3.08 4.91 -16.49
CA TYR A 120 2.33 5.16 -17.73
C TYR A 120 0.98 5.81 -17.45
N ILE A 121 0.23 5.32 -16.45
CA ILE A 121 -1.07 5.88 -16.04
C ILE A 121 -0.91 7.31 -15.55
N LEU A 122 0.07 7.57 -14.68
CA LEU A 122 0.31 8.93 -14.16
C LEU A 122 0.67 9.90 -15.29
N LYS A 123 1.53 9.48 -16.22
CA LYS A 123 1.87 10.28 -17.42
C LYS A 123 0.64 10.53 -18.29
N LYS A 124 -0.20 9.53 -18.53
CA LYS A 124 -1.43 9.65 -19.33
C LYS A 124 -2.41 10.66 -18.73
N LEU A 125 -2.49 10.71 -17.41
CA LEU A 125 -3.35 11.64 -16.67
C LEU A 125 -2.70 13.02 -16.44
N ASN A 126 -1.47 13.22 -16.93
CA ASN A 126 -0.67 14.43 -16.68
C ASN A 126 -0.48 14.73 -15.18
N ILE A 127 -0.38 13.67 -14.36
CA ILE A 127 -0.12 13.76 -12.93
C ILE A 127 1.38 13.53 -12.73
N LYS A 128 2.03 14.48 -12.05
CA LYS A 128 3.42 14.35 -11.62
C LYS A 128 3.45 13.73 -10.24
N CYS A 129 4.25 12.69 -10.10
CA CYS A 129 4.64 12.09 -8.83
C CYS A 129 6.15 12.19 -8.70
#